data_AF-A0A6V7W7H5-F1
#
_entry.id   AF-A0A6V7W7H5-F1
#
_cell.length_a   1.000
_cell.length_b   1.000
_cell.length_c   1.000
_cell.angle_alpha   90.00
_cell.angle_beta   90.00
_cell.angle_gamma   90.00
#
_symmetry.space_group_name_H-M   'P 1'
#
loop_
_entity.id
_entity.type
_entity.pdbx_description
1 polymer ?
#
loop_
_entity_poly.entity_id
_entity_poly.type
_entity_poly.pdbx_seq_one_letter_code
_entity_poly.pdbx_strand_id
1 'polypeptide(L)'
;MNSIIFFILFNTILTKFYVHPSSLDHSNLARALNNDRGKKCDKHQFCASDADCYGGKCFGVHVGRCMCQCVKNRRCSLDLHCGLLQNACDLKTGRCKCENAYKMLGFSSMKEAYSNFCFKKSCTKFNENVECHGMACGAGSVGADKEESV
;
A
#
# COMPACT_ATOMS: atom_id res chain seq x y z
N MET A 1 46.19 -30.37 -14.47
CA MET A 1 45.30 -30.08 -15.62
C MET A 1 43.87 -30.25 -15.14
N ASN A 2 43.15 -29.15 -14.80
CA ASN A 2 41.69 -29.07 -14.59
C ASN A 2 41.37 -27.80 -13.77
N SER A 3 41.51 -26.62 -14.37
CA SER A 3 41.00 -25.39 -13.73
C SER A 3 40.74 -24.24 -14.70
N ILE A 4 41.26 -24.32 -15.94
CA ILE A 4 41.15 -23.22 -16.92
C ILE A 4 39.92 -23.37 -17.83
N ILE A 5 39.40 -24.59 -18.01
CA ILE A 5 38.27 -24.85 -18.94
C ILE A 5 36.93 -24.30 -18.39
N PHE A 6 36.76 -24.22 -17.06
CA PHE A 6 35.49 -23.79 -16.45
C PHE A 6 35.22 -22.28 -16.60
N PHE A 7 36.26 -21.45 -16.68
CA PHE A 7 36.12 -19.99 -16.79
C PHE A 7 35.72 -19.51 -18.19
N ILE A 8 36.05 -20.28 -19.23
CA ILE A 8 35.78 -19.88 -20.62
C ILE A 8 34.31 -20.12 -21.00
N LEU A 9 33.63 -21.08 -20.35
CA LEU A 9 32.22 -21.37 -20.62
C LEU A 9 31.24 -20.45 -19.88
N PHE A 10 31.68 -19.72 -18.85
CA PHE A 10 30.80 -18.81 -18.10
C PHE A 10 30.72 -17.40 -18.70
N ASN A 11 31.70 -16.99 -19.52
CA ASN A 11 31.79 -15.62 -20.04
C ASN A 11 31.11 -15.38 -21.40
N THR A 12 30.58 -16.41 -22.07
CA THR A 12 29.91 -16.26 -23.38
C THR A 12 28.39 -16.14 -23.31
N ILE A 13 27.77 -16.21 -22.12
CA ILE A 13 26.31 -16.15 -21.97
C ILE A 13 25.82 -14.72 -21.63
N LEU A 14 26.68 -13.81 -21.17
CA LEU A 14 26.25 -12.50 -20.67
C LEU A 14 26.22 -11.35 -21.69
N THR A 15 26.58 -11.57 -22.96
CA THR A 15 26.62 -10.47 -23.96
C THR A 15 25.41 -10.41 -24.90
N LYS A 16 24.40 -11.29 -24.76
CA LYS A 16 23.24 -11.32 -25.69
C LYS A 16 21.98 -10.59 -25.22
N PHE A 17 22.00 -9.88 -24.09
CA PHE A 17 20.86 -9.10 -23.61
C PHE A 17 21.17 -7.62 -23.40
N TYR A 18 21.99 -7.02 -24.26
CA TYR A 18 22.06 -5.56 -24.35
C TYR A 18 20.89 -5.08 -25.24
N VAL A 19 19.71 -4.96 -24.62
CA VAL A 19 18.55 -4.29 -25.22
C VAL A 19 18.87 -2.80 -25.22
N HIS A 20 19.03 -2.24 -26.42
CA HIS A 20 19.13 -0.80 -26.66
C HIS A 20 17.89 -0.08 -26.10
N PRO A 21 18.03 0.95 -25.24
CA PRO A 21 16.93 1.80 -24.83
C PRO A 21 16.72 2.88 -25.90
N SER A 22 16.18 2.51 -27.05
CA SER A 22 15.76 3.48 -28.06
C SER A 22 14.24 3.47 -28.18
N SER A 23 13.65 4.62 -27.83
CA SER A 23 12.24 5.05 -27.94
C SER A 23 11.34 4.87 -26.69
N LEU A 24 11.62 5.67 -25.66
CA LEU A 24 10.52 6.28 -24.89
C LEU A 24 9.79 7.25 -25.84
N ASP A 25 8.81 6.71 -26.55
CA ASP A 25 7.89 7.47 -27.39
C ASP A 25 7.02 8.38 -26.50
N HIS A 26 7.51 9.60 -26.28
CA HIS A 26 6.83 10.63 -25.50
C HIS A 26 5.45 10.99 -26.06
N SER A 27 5.13 10.64 -27.31
CA SER A 27 3.82 10.88 -27.91
C SER A 27 2.75 9.95 -27.34
N ASN A 28 3.11 8.69 -27.05
CA ASN A 28 2.21 7.70 -26.49
C ASN A 28 2.00 7.90 -24.98
N LEU A 29 3.00 8.39 -24.25
CA LEU A 29 2.84 8.79 -22.85
C LEU A 29 1.97 10.05 -22.72
N ALA A 30 2.20 11.07 -23.56
CA ALA A 30 1.36 12.27 -23.58
C ALA A 30 -0.10 11.96 -23.99
N ARG A 31 -0.32 10.98 -24.88
CA ARG A 31 -1.66 10.51 -25.25
C ARG A 31 -2.31 9.66 -24.16
N ALA A 32 -1.56 8.81 -23.45
CA ALA A 32 -2.04 8.08 -22.29
C ALA A 32 -2.41 9.03 -21.13
N LEU A 33 -1.58 10.04 -20.87
CA LEU A 33 -1.87 11.08 -19.88
C LEU A 33 -3.03 11.98 -20.30
N ASN A 34 -3.18 12.31 -21.60
CA ASN A 34 -4.34 13.08 -22.08
C ASN A 34 -5.65 12.27 -22.07
N ASN A 35 -5.59 10.96 -22.31
CA ASN A 35 -6.74 10.07 -22.14
C ASN A 35 -7.12 9.91 -20.66
N ASP A 36 -6.18 10.15 -19.74
CA ASP A 36 -6.40 10.19 -18.29
C ASP A 36 -6.99 11.52 -17.81
N ARG A 37 -6.65 12.66 -18.44
CA ARG A 37 -7.27 13.98 -18.15
C ARG A 37 -8.76 14.07 -18.49
N GLY A 38 -9.29 13.08 -19.21
CA GLY A 38 -10.71 12.93 -19.52
C GLY A 38 -11.42 11.86 -18.70
N LYS A 39 -10.71 11.14 -17.81
CA LYS A 39 -11.36 10.17 -16.92
C LYS A 39 -12.10 10.92 -15.83
N LYS A 40 -13.40 11.06 -16.01
CA LYS A 40 -14.32 11.40 -14.94
C LYS A 40 -14.04 10.46 -13.78
N CYS A 41 -13.85 11.03 -12.59
CA CYS A 41 -13.76 10.24 -11.39
C CYS A 41 -14.99 9.36 -11.27
N ASP A 42 -14.76 8.05 -11.33
CA ASP A 42 -15.83 7.10 -11.08
C ASP A 42 -16.23 7.28 -9.60
N LYS A 43 -17.49 7.64 -9.37
CA LYS A 43 -18.06 7.84 -8.03
C LYS A 43 -17.94 6.58 -7.16
N HIS A 44 -17.65 5.43 -7.76
CA HIS A 44 -17.42 4.16 -7.09
C HIS A 44 -15.93 3.83 -6.87
N GLN A 45 -15.01 4.70 -7.27
CA GLN A 45 -13.58 4.48 -7.09
C GLN A 45 -13.12 4.86 -5.68
N PHE A 46 -12.34 3.97 -5.07
CA PHE A 46 -11.66 4.25 -3.82
C PHE A 46 -10.40 5.08 -4.06
N CYS A 47 -10.22 6.14 -3.28
CA CYS A 47 -9.07 7.02 -3.32
C CYS A 47 -8.31 6.97 -1.98
N ALA A 48 -7.00 7.23 -2.00
CA ALA A 48 -6.19 7.41 -0.80
C ALA A 48 -5.73 8.87 -0.63
N SER A 49 -5.92 9.69 -1.67
CA SER A 49 -5.63 11.11 -1.70
C SER A 49 -6.41 11.83 -2.81
N ASP A 50 -6.44 13.17 -2.77
CA ASP A 50 -7.02 13.99 -3.85
C ASP A 50 -6.30 13.80 -5.20
N ALA A 51 -5.02 13.40 -5.18
CA ALA A 51 -4.26 13.13 -6.40
C ALA A 51 -4.81 11.91 -7.18
N ASP A 52 -5.47 10.99 -6.49
CA ASP A 52 -6.14 9.85 -7.10
C ASP A 52 -7.45 10.25 -7.82
N CYS A 53 -7.85 11.52 -7.72
CA CYS A 53 -9.17 12.01 -8.13
C CYS A 53 -9.15 12.98 -9.33
N TYR A 54 -8.07 13.08 -10.12
CA TYR A 54 -8.03 13.76 -11.44
C TYR A 54 -8.81 15.10 -11.58
N GLY A 55 -8.83 15.93 -10.54
CA GLY A 55 -9.59 17.19 -10.49
C GLY A 55 -10.60 17.30 -9.35
N GLY A 56 -10.96 16.17 -8.72
CA GLY A 56 -11.88 16.12 -7.59
C GLY A 56 -11.27 15.84 -6.23
N LYS A 57 -12.14 15.58 -5.24
CA LYS A 57 -11.77 15.44 -3.83
C LYS A 57 -11.98 14.03 -3.31
N CYS A 58 -11.03 13.55 -2.52
CA CYS A 58 -11.12 12.26 -1.84
C CYS A 58 -11.77 12.43 -0.46
N PHE A 59 -13.02 12.01 -0.33
CA PHE A 59 -13.76 12.14 0.92
C PHE A 59 -13.76 10.84 1.72
N GLY A 60 -13.50 10.93 3.01
CA GLY A 60 -13.57 9.79 3.92
C GLY A 60 -12.99 10.12 5.28
N VAL A 61 -13.29 9.28 6.27
CA VAL A 61 -12.68 9.40 7.58
C VAL A 61 -11.28 8.78 7.53
N HIS A 62 -10.26 9.55 7.91
CA HIS A 62 -8.86 9.09 7.98
C HIS A 62 -8.29 8.57 6.64
N VAL A 63 -8.68 9.20 5.52
CA VAL A 63 -8.11 8.95 4.19
C VAL A 63 -6.58 9.07 4.22
N GLY A 64 -5.91 8.09 3.64
CA GLY A 64 -4.45 8.05 3.56
C GLY A 64 -3.78 7.88 4.94
N ARG A 65 -4.49 7.33 5.94
CA ARG A 65 -3.95 7.08 7.28
C ARG A 65 -4.09 5.61 7.69
N CYS A 66 -3.13 5.11 8.46
CA CYS A 66 -3.17 3.72 8.92
C CYS A 66 -4.38 3.42 9.79
N MET A 67 -5.11 2.35 9.44
CA MET A 67 -6.31 1.88 10.12
C MET A 67 -5.96 0.87 11.21
N CYS A 68 -6.10 1.25 12.47
CA CYS A 68 -5.88 0.34 13.60
C CYS A 68 -7.15 -0.41 13.96
N GLN A 69 -7.49 -1.46 13.22
CA GLN A 69 -8.74 -2.21 13.42
C GLN A 69 -8.59 -3.45 14.34
N CYS A 70 -7.47 -3.57 15.06
CA CYS A 70 -7.27 -4.72 15.95
C CYS A 70 -8.14 -4.63 17.20
N VAL A 71 -9.03 -5.62 17.38
CA VAL A 71 -9.93 -5.73 18.53
C VAL A 71 -9.42 -6.82 19.48
N LYS A 72 -8.98 -6.43 20.68
CA LYS A 72 -8.42 -7.34 21.69
C LYS A 72 -9.40 -8.49 22.00
N ASN A 73 -8.85 -9.71 22.14
CA ASN A 73 -9.59 -10.93 22.48
C ASN A 73 -10.68 -11.36 21.48
N ARG A 74 -10.77 -10.73 20.29
CA ARG A 74 -11.56 -11.25 19.18
C ARG A 74 -11.03 -12.63 18.79
N ARG A 75 -11.91 -13.56 18.41
CA ARG A 75 -11.52 -14.88 17.88
C ARG A 75 -10.79 -14.70 16.56
N CYS A 76 -9.72 -15.46 16.36
CA CYS A 76 -8.93 -15.40 15.15
C CYS A 76 -8.32 -16.77 14.82
N SER A 77 -8.02 -16.97 13.54
CA SER A 77 -7.16 -18.04 13.02
C SER A 77 -5.99 -17.48 12.21
N LEU A 78 -6.06 -16.18 11.85
CA LEU A 78 -5.13 -15.45 11.01
C LEU A 78 -5.16 -13.97 11.45
N ASP A 79 -4.10 -13.22 11.13
CA ASP A 79 -3.99 -11.78 11.45
C ASP A 79 -5.06 -10.93 10.75
N LEU A 80 -5.58 -11.37 9.60
CA LEU A 80 -6.74 -10.76 8.94
C LEU A 80 -7.91 -10.53 9.90
N HIS A 81 -8.19 -11.49 10.78
CA HIS A 81 -9.29 -11.38 11.74
C HIS A 81 -9.01 -10.35 12.85
N CYS A 82 -7.74 -9.97 13.02
CA CYS A 82 -7.24 -8.97 13.93
C CYS A 82 -6.95 -7.63 13.24
N GLY A 83 -7.61 -7.35 12.09
CA GLY A 83 -7.44 -6.10 11.35
C GLY A 83 -6.12 -6.02 10.59
N LEU A 84 -5.56 -7.18 10.21
CA LEU A 84 -4.28 -7.34 9.51
C LEU A 84 -3.05 -6.87 10.30
N LEU A 85 -3.20 -6.57 11.60
CA LEU A 85 -2.07 -6.28 12.46
C LEU A 85 -1.17 -7.52 12.56
N GLN A 86 0.06 -7.42 12.04
CA GLN A 86 1.00 -8.54 12.01
C GLN A 86 1.26 -9.10 13.42
N ASN A 87 1.27 -10.43 13.51
CA ASN A 87 1.48 -11.21 14.74
C ASN A 87 0.42 -10.95 15.83
N ALA A 88 -0.75 -10.42 15.46
CA ALA A 88 -1.82 -10.17 16.42
C ALA A 88 -2.62 -11.42 16.75
N CYS A 89 -2.75 -12.38 15.84
CA CYS A 89 -3.48 -13.61 16.11
C CYS A 89 -2.59 -14.62 16.86
N ASP A 90 -2.87 -14.82 18.15
CA ASP A 90 -2.24 -15.88 18.91
C ASP A 90 -2.92 -17.21 18.61
N LEU A 91 -2.27 -18.04 17.78
CA LEU A 91 -2.77 -19.34 17.36
C LEU A 91 -2.93 -20.34 18.52
N LYS A 92 -2.24 -20.13 19.66
CA LYS A 92 -2.39 -21.01 20.83
C LYS A 92 -3.72 -20.78 21.54
N THR A 93 -4.15 -19.53 21.62
CA THR A 93 -5.41 -19.17 22.28
C THR A 93 -6.56 -18.95 21.30
N GLY A 94 -6.28 -18.81 20.00
CA GLY A 94 -7.23 -18.44 18.97
C GLY A 94 -7.78 -17.02 19.16
N ARG A 95 -6.96 -16.09 19.70
CA ARG A 95 -7.40 -14.75 20.12
C ARG A 95 -6.44 -13.65 19.67
N CYS A 96 -6.99 -12.50 19.32
CA CYS A 96 -6.19 -11.32 18.99
C CYS A 96 -5.51 -10.74 20.24
N LYS A 97 -4.18 -10.81 20.30
CA LYS A 97 -3.29 -10.22 21.32
C LYS A 97 -2.73 -8.88 20.83
N CYS A 98 -3.62 -7.95 20.49
CA CYS A 98 -3.27 -6.66 19.90
C CYS A 98 -2.21 -5.87 20.68
N GLU A 99 -2.30 -5.84 22.02
CA GLU A 99 -1.31 -5.16 22.88
C GLU A 99 0.11 -5.71 22.67
N ASN A 100 0.23 -7.04 22.57
CA ASN A 100 1.53 -7.69 22.36
C ASN A 100 2.05 -7.41 20.95
N ALA A 101 1.18 -7.45 19.94
CA ALA A 101 1.55 -7.13 18.57
C ALA A 101 2.06 -5.69 18.44
N TYR A 102 1.39 -4.69 19.03
CA TYR A 102 1.90 -3.31 19.04
C TYR A 102 3.25 -3.20 19.76
N LYS A 103 3.46 -3.94 20.85
CA LYS A 103 4.77 -3.99 21.52
C LYS A 103 5.87 -4.58 20.65
N MET A 104 5.57 -5.61 19.87
CA MET A 104 6.51 -6.18 18.91
C MET A 104 6.87 -5.21 17.78
N LEU A 105 5.99 -4.24 17.47
CA LEU A 105 6.24 -3.16 16.51
C LEU A 105 6.97 -1.96 17.14
N GLY A 106 7.32 -2.01 18.42
CA GLY A 106 8.09 -0.97 19.11
C GLY A 106 7.25 0.07 19.88
N PHE A 107 5.92 -0.10 19.96
CA PHE A 107 5.08 0.77 20.81
C PHE A 107 5.08 0.29 22.26
N SER A 108 5.15 1.19 23.23
CA SER A 108 5.07 0.85 24.67
C SER A 108 3.71 0.26 25.07
N SER A 109 2.64 0.65 24.37
CA SER A 109 1.28 0.20 24.62
C SER A 109 0.37 0.41 23.41
N MET A 110 -0.78 -0.27 23.38
CA MET A 110 -1.83 0.04 22.41
C MET A 110 -2.26 1.52 22.51
N LYS A 111 -2.34 2.08 23.73
CA LYS A 111 -2.70 3.50 23.92
C LYS A 111 -1.73 4.44 23.20
N GLU A 112 -0.43 4.15 23.26
CA GLU A 112 0.58 4.92 22.53
C GLU A 112 0.40 4.78 21.02
N ALA A 113 0.18 3.57 20.51
CA ALA A 113 -0.08 3.36 19.09
C ALA A 113 -1.29 4.18 18.62
N TYR A 114 -2.39 4.19 19.37
CA TYR A 114 -3.55 5.02 19.03
C TYR A 114 -3.29 6.52 19.15
N SER A 115 -2.41 6.92 20.08
CA SER A 115 -2.09 8.33 20.30
C SER A 115 -1.13 8.87 19.25
N ASN A 116 -0.25 8.07 18.68
CA ASN A 116 0.86 8.57 17.85
C ASN A 116 0.90 8.00 16.43
N PHE A 117 0.19 6.90 16.17
CA PHE A 117 0.29 6.17 14.92
C PHE A 117 -1.06 5.96 14.23
N CYS A 118 -2.03 5.36 14.93
CA CYS A 118 -3.35 5.07 14.36
C CYS A 118 -4.02 6.36 13.92
N PHE A 119 -4.57 6.36 12.70
CA PHE A 119 -5.25 7.51 12.12
C PHE A 119 -4.37 8.78 11.95
N LYS A 120 -3.06 8.66 12.23
CA LYS A 120 -2.09 9.77 12.17
C LYS A 120 -0.98 9.48 11.17
N LYS A 121 -0.42 8.28 11.17
CA LYS A 121 0.62 7.87 10.23
C LYS A 121 0.05 7.87 8.81
N SER A 122 0.69 8.63 7.91
CA SER A 122 0.32 8.68 6.50
C SER A 122 0.70 7.38 5.78
N CYS A 123 -0.13 6.99 4.83
CA CYS A 123 0.07 5.83 3.97
C CYS A 123 -0.61 6.02 2.61
N THR A 124 -0.30 5.11 1.69
CA THR A 124 -0.94 4.92 0.40
C THR A 124 -1.21 3.42 0.21
N LYS A 125 -2.01 3.05 -0.79
CA LYS A 125 -2.23 1.63 -1.12
C LYS A 125 -0.95 0.89 -1.51
N PHE A 126 0.08 1.60 -1.99
CA PHE A 126 1.32 0.97 -2.45
C PHE A 126 2.31 0.69 -1.31
N ASN A 127 2.20 1.40 -0.19
CA ASN A 127 3.15 1.29 0.92
C ASN A 127 2.50 0.91 2.26
N GLU A 128 1.21 0.56 2.29
CA GLU A 128 0.50 0.20 3.53
C GLU A 128 1.15 -0.98 4.28
N ASN A 129 1.70 -1.96 3.55
CA ASN A 129 2.41 -3.08 4.17
C ASN A 129 3.62 -2.62 5.01
N VAL A 130 4.28 -1.54 4.59
CA VAL A 130 5.47 -1.00 5.25
C VAL A 130 5.07 0.05 6.29
N GLU A 131 4.29 1.06 5.90
CA GLU A 131 3.95 2.19 6.77
C GLU A 131 2.92 1.83 7.84
N CYS A 132 2.04 0.87 7.54
CA CYS A 132 0.96 0.44 8.43
C CYS A 132 1.19 -0.95 9.03
N HIS A 133 2.38 -1.54 8.88
CA HIS A 133 2.70 -2.88 9.40
C HIS A 133 1.67 -3.95 9.00
N GLY A 134 1.25 -3.91 7.73
CA GLY A 134 0.25 -4.81 7.16
C GLY A 134 -1.21 -4.40 7.39
N MET A 135 -1.49 -3.41 8.24
CA MET A 135 -2.84 -2.88 8.41
C MET A 135 -3.28 -2.08 7.18
N ALA A 136 -4.59 -2.01 6.95
CA ALA A 136 -5.14 -1.27 5.82
C ALA A 136 -4.83 0.24 5.90
N CYS A 137 -4.55 0.84 4.75
CA CYS A 137 -4.59 2.29 4.63
C CYS A 137 -6.03 2.78 4.43
N GLY A 138 -6.41 3.85 5.14
CA GLY A 138 -7.75 4.42 5.05
C GLY A 138 -8.06 4.87 3.62
N ALA A 139 -9.12 4.30 3.06
CA ALA A 139 -9.63 4.67 1.74
C ALA A 139 -10.82 5.62 1.87
N GLY A 140 -10.87 6.63 1.00
CA GLY A 140 -12.03 7.47 0.77
C GLY A 140 -12.78 7.05 -0.48
N SER A 141 -13.89 7.73 -0.71
CA SER A 141 -14.65 7.74 -1.96
C SER A 141 -14.44 9.07 -2.66
N VAL A 142 -14.36 9.04 -3.99
CA VAL A 142 -14.32 10.29 -4.74
C VAL A 142 -15.66 11.01 -4.62
N GLY A 143 -15.64 12.25 -4.15
CA GLY A 143 -16.81 13.11 -4.24
C GLY A 143 -16.82 13.76 -5.61
N ALA A 144 -17.96 13.70 -6.29
CA ALA A 144 -18.13 14.47 -7.50
C ALA A 144 -18.09 15.96 -7.15
N ASP A 145 -17.21 16.67 -7.85
CA ASP A 145 -17.24 18.11 -7.92
C ASP A 145 -18.65 18.51 -8.34
N LYS A 146 -19.23 19.50 -7.67
CA LYS A 146 -20.50 20.06 -8.13
C LYS A 146 -20.30 20.47 -9.58
N GLU A 147 -21.10 19.88 -10.45
CA GLU A 147 -21.28 20.29 -11.83
C GLU A 147 -21.65 21.77 -11.80
N GLU A 148 -20.67 22.63 -12.05
CA GLU A 148 -20.88 24.07 -12.17
C GLU A 148 -21.72 24.25 -13.44
N SER A 149 -23.03 24.38 -13.20
CA SER A 149 -24.05 24.62 -14.21
C SER A 149 -23.88 26.07 -14.64
N VAL A 150 -23.21 26.28 -15.77
CA VAL A 150 -23.24 27.53 -16.53
C VAL A 150 -24.21 27.36 -17.68
#